data_AF-A0A5S3Z6M3-F1
#
_entry.id   AF-A0A5S3Z6M3-F1
#
_cell.length_a   1.000
_cell.length_b   1.000
_cell.length_c   1.000
_cell.angle_alpha   90.00
_cell.angle_beta   90.00
_cell.angle_gamma   90.00
#
_symmetry.space_group_name_H-M   'P 1'
#
loop_
_entity.id
_entity.type
_entity.pdbx_description
1 polymer ?
#
loop_
_entity_poly.entity_id
_entity_poly.type
_entity_poly.pdbx_seq_one_letter_code
_entity_poly.pdbx_strand_id
1 'polypeptide(L)'
;MYRGVFSANTANHRPLLGLVGLIYIILVFSQPQWLWALLCAIVLMIASWHGWRVYKRCWPRYGIITIDNQQVELHGQGIELSGKLLKGTKVFNGLVWLHLQSTYTGAKRHVFIADKAMAPEQFRDLARAVNENLNDPVSQD
;
A
#
# COMPACT_ATOMS: atom_id res chain seq x y z
N MET A 1 -4.27 7.57 21.81
CA MET A 1 -2.98 7.55 21.08
C MET A 1 -2.43 6.13 20.97
N TYR A 2 -2.22 5.63 19.76
CA TYR A 2 -1.53 4.36 19.44
C TYR A 2 -0.19 4.63 18.76
N ARG A 3 0.84 3.83 19.06
CA ARG A 3 2.14 3.87 18.38
C ARG A 3 2.68 2.45 18.23
N GLY A 4 3.07 2.08 17.01
CA GLY A 4 3.62 0.77 16.71
C GLY A 4 4.73 0.81 15.68
N VAL A 5 5.64 -0.16 15.75
CA VAL A 5 6.74 -0.33 14.78
C VAL A 5 6.39 -1.48 13.85
N PHE A 6 6.52 -1.27 12.55
CA PHE A 6 6.37 -2.34 11.55
C PHE A 6 7.69 -2.56 10.82
N SER A 7 7.94 -3.81 10.45
CA SER A 7 9.13 -4.25 9.73
C SER A 7 8.78 -5.33 8.74
N ALA A 8 9.54 -5.46 7.65
CA ALA A 8 9.32 -6.46 6.61
C ALA A 8 7.90 -6.47 6.00
N ASN A 9 7.21 -5.32 6.00
CA ASN A 9 5.87 -5.20 5.44
C ASN A 9 5.90 -5.46 3.93
N THR A 10 5.21 -6.52 3.50
CA THR A 10 5.17 -6.95 2.11
C THR A 10 3.80 -7.54 1.77
N ALA A 11 3.35 -7.37 0.54
CA ALA A 11 2.14 -8.03 0.09
C ALA A 11 2.35 -9.55 0.04
N ASN A 12 1.42 -10.32 0.64
CA ASN A 12 1.45 -11.78 0.65
C ASN A 12 1.41 -12.39 -0.76
N HIS A 13 0.91 -11.67 -1.76
CA HIS A 13 0.84 -12.15 -3.15
C HIS A 13 1.62 -11.23 -4.09
N ARG A 14 2.53 -11.82 -4.87
CA ARG A 14 3.22 -11.19 -6.02
C ARG A 14 2.67 -11.72 -7.36
N PRO A 15 1.36 -11.63 -7.66
CA PRO A 15 0.79 -12.23 -8.87
C PRO A 15 1.17 -11.46 -10.15
N LEU A 16 1.67 -10.23 -10.01
CA LEU A 16 1.88 -9.32 -11.13
C LEU A 16 2.99 -9.77 -12.08
N LEU A 17 4.07 -10.38 -11.55
CA LEU A 17 5.18 -10.89 -12.37
C LEU A 17 4.77 -12.11 -13.22
N GLY A 18 3.98 -13.02 -12.65
CA GLY A 18 3.47 -14.19 -13.36
C GLY A 18 2.49 -13.81 -14.46
N LEU A 19 1.59 -12.86 -14.19
CA LEU A 19 0.63 -12.36 -15.19
C LEU A 19 1.34 -11.63 -16.35
N VAL A 20 2.31 -10.76 -16.03
CA VAL A 20 3.13 -10.06 -17.04
C VAL A 20 3.90 -11.04 -17.92
N GLY A 21 4.50 -12.08 -17.32
CA GLY A 21 5.17 -13.14 -18.07
C GLY A 21 4.23 -13.93 -18.98
N LEU A 22 3.04 -14.28 -18.50
CA LEU A 22 2.04 -15.00 -19.29
C LEU A 22 1.55 -14.17 -20.48
N ILE A 23 1.24 -12.87 -20.27
CA ILE A 23 0.84 -11.96 -21.34
C ILE A 23 1.94 -11.81 -22.39
N TYR A 24 3.21 -11.70 -21.96
CA TYR A 24 4.35 -11.65 -22.86
C TYR A 24 4.47 -12.91 -23.73
N ILE A 25 4.35 -14.09 -23.13
CA ILE A 25 4.41 -15.37 -23.86
C ILE A 25 3.28 -15.43 -24.90
N ILE A 26 2.05 -15.08 -24.51
CA ILE A 26 0.89 -15.07 -25.42
C ILE A 26 1.12 -14.09 -26.59
N LEU A 27 1.68 -12.90 -26.33
CA LEU A 27 1.99 -11.91 -27.36
C LEU A 27 3.06 -12.37 -28.34
N VAL A 28 4.15 -12.99 -27.83
CA VAL A 28 5.23 -13.53 -28.67
C VAL A 28 4.74 -14.68 -29.55
N PHE A 29 3.83 -15.53 -29.04
CA PHE A 29 3.21 -16.60 -29.83
C PHE A 29 2.16 -16.11 -30.83
N SER A 30 1.52 -14.96 -30.59
CA SER A 30 0.44 -14.44 -31.43
C SER A 30 0.93 -13.70 -32.68
N GLN A 31 2.13 -13.10 -32.66
CA GLN A 31 2.67 -12.33 -33.79
C GLN A 31 4.19 -12.59 -33.94
N PRO A 32 4.66 -13.28 -35.00
CA PRO A 32 6.08 -13.68 -35.15
C PRO A 32 7.02 -12.53 -35.54
N GLN A 33 6.53 -11.30 -35.64
CA GLN A 33 7.33 -10.13 -36.02
C GLN A 33 8.05 -9.56 -34.80
N TRP A 34 9.38 -9.60 -34.83
CA TRP A 34 10.29 -9.14 -33.76
C TRP A 34 10.04 -7.69 -33.31
N LEU A 35 9.58 -6.81 -34.21
CA LEU A 35 9.26 -5.41 -33.90
C LEU A 35 8.10 -5.29 -32.89
N TRP A 36 7.06 -6.12 -33.04
CA TRP A 36 5.93 -6.16 -32.11
C TRP A 36 6.35 -6.71 -30.75
N ALA A 37 7.17 -7.75 -30.74
CA ALA A 37 7.72 -8.29 -29.50
C ALA A 37 8.55 -7.25 -28.71
N LEU A 38 9.35 -6.42 -29.42
CA LEU A 38 10.10 -5.32 -28.80
C LEU A 38 9.19 -4.23 -28.22
N LEU A 39 8.18 -3.78 -28.98
CA LEU A 39 7.22 -2.79 -28.49
C LEU A 39 6.47 -3.30 -27.25
N CYS A 40 6.02 -4.55 -27.28
CA CYS A 40 5.38 -5.18 -26.13
C CYS A 40 6.32 -5.27 -24.92
N ALA A 41 7.59 -5.65 -25.12
CA ALA A 41 8.57 -5.70 -24.04
C ALA A 41 8.78 -4.32 -23.40
N ILE A 42 8.88 -3.25 -24.19
CA ILE A 42 9.03 -1.88 -23.69
C ILE A 42 7.79 -1.46 -22.87
N VAL A 43 6.58 -1.70 -23.39
CA VAL A 43 5.34 -1.37 -22.69
C VAL A 43 5.24 -2.13 -21.36
N LEU A 44 5.58 -3.43 -21.36
CA LEU A 44 5.56 -4.24 -20.13
C LEU A 44 6.62 -3.78 -19.12
N MET A 45 7.80 -3.37 -19.57
CA MET A 45 8.84 -2.80 -18.72
C MET A 45 8.36 -1.50 -18.05
N ILE A 46 7.76 -0.58 -18.82
CA ILE A 46 7.23 0.67 -18.29
C ILE A 46 6.08 0.41 -17.32
N ALA A 47 5.14 -0.47 -17.68
CA ALA A 47 4.02 -0.85 -16.82
C ALA A 47 4.50 -1.50 -15.51
N SER A 48 5.47 -2.41 -15.60
CA SER A 48 6.08 -3.08 -14.44
C SER A 48 6.81 -2.08 -13.54
N TRP A 49 7.57 -1.15 -14.12
CA TRP A 49 8.25 -0.10 -13.39
C TRP A 49 7.27 0.84 -12.68
N HIS A 50 6.22 1.27 -13.38
CA HIS A 50 5.16 2.12 -12.80
C HIS A 50 4.44 1.40 -11.66
N GLY A 51 4.03 0.14 -11.89
CA GLY A 51 3.42 -0.71 -10.87
C GLY A 51 4.33 -0.89 -9.65
N TRP A 52 5.63 -1.09 -9.86
CA TRP A 52 6.61 -1.18 -8.78
C TRP A 52 6.76 0.12 -7.99
N ARG A 53 6.74 1.28 -8.65
CA ARG A 53 6.76 2.59 -7.98
C ARG A 53 5.51 2.81 -7.13
N VAL A 54 4.33 2.49 -7.66
CA VAL A 54 3.06 2.59 -6.92
C VAL A 54 3.06 1.61 -5.73
N TYR A 55 3.48 0.37 -5.96
CA TYR A 55 3.62 -0.65 -4.91
C TYR A 55 4.49 -0.14 -3.77
N LYS A 56 5.70 0.37 -4.05
CA LYS A 56 6.61 0.91 -3.02
C LYS A 56 6.01 2.07 -2.24
N ARG A 57 5.20 2.92 -2.89
CA ARG A 57 4.52 4.04 -2.20
C ARG A 57 3.42 3.56 -1.26
N CYS A 58 2.69 2.51 -1.64
CA CYS A 58 1.59 1.99 -0.84
C CYS A 58 2.01 0.97 0.23
N TRP A 59 3.18 0.36 0.07
CA TRP A 59 3.73 -0.66 0.98
C TRP A 59 5.06 -0.18 1.60
N PRO A 60 5.01 0.70 2.62
CA PRO A 60 6.22 1.08 3.35
C PRO A 60 6.78 -0.17 4.02
N ARG A 61 8.06 -0.50 3.78
CA ARG A 61 8.68 -1.74 4.28
C ARG A 61 8.98 -1.71 5.79
N TYR A 62 9.43 -0.56 6.27
CA TYR A 62 9.88 -0.36 7.65
C TYR A 62 9.45 1.03 8.11
N GLY A 63 9.04 1.13 9.36
CA GLY A 63 8.72 2.41 9.96
C GLY A 63 7.95 2.30 11.27
N ILE A 64 7.55 3.47 11.75
CA ILE A 64 6.73 3.68 12.92
C ILE A 64 5.44 4.30 12.43
N ILE A 65 4.33 3.74 12.87
CA ILE A 65 3.00 4.31 12.69
C ILE A 65 2.50 4.83 14.04
N THR A 66 2.06 6.07 14.05
CA THR A 66 1.39 6.70 15.19
C THR A 66 -0.01 7.08 14.73
N ILE A 67 -1.02 6.74 15.53
CA ILE A 67 -2.40 7.15 15.31
C ILE A 67 -2.85 7.90 16.55
N ASP A 68 -3.18 9.18 16.38
CA ASP A 68 -3.75 10.00 17.44
C ASP A 68 -5.02 10.68 16.94
N ASN A 69 -6.15 10.27 17.52
CA ASN A 69 -7.47 10.55 16.96
C ASN A 69 -7.51 10.21 15.46
N GLN A 70 -7.89 11.16 14.61
CA GLN A 70 -7.92 11.00 13.15
C GLN A 70 -6.59 11.32 12.47
N GLN A 71 -5.55 11.74 13.20
CA GLN A 71 -4.24 12.04 12.63
C GLN A 71 -3.40 10.76 12.59
N VAL A 72 -2.83 10.45 11.43
CA VAL A 72 -1.89 9.35 11.24
C VAL A 72 -0.54 9.91 10.82
N GLU A 73 0.49 9.48 11.53
CA GLU A 73 1.87 9.78 11.22
C GLU A 73 2.62 8.49 10.92
N LEU A 74 3.27 8.46 9.77
CA LEU A 74 4.06 7.35 9.27
C LEU A 74 5.47 7.84 9.01
N HIS A 75 6.40 7.37 9.84
CA HIS A 75 7.82 7.67 9.75
C HIS A 75 8.56 6.39 9.38
N GLY A 76 9.14 6.34 8.19
CA GLY A 76 9.85 5.18 7.69
C GLY A 76 11.01 5.56 6.78
N GLN A 77 11.75 4.56 6.31
CA GLN A 77 12.91 4.78 5.45
C GLN A 77 12.48 5.38 4.10
N GLY A 78 12.69 6.69 3.93
CA GLY A 78 12.28 7.44 2.74
C GLY A 78 10.79 7.75 2.63
N ILE A 79 10.02 7.56 3.71
CA ILE A 79 8.59 7.90 3.77
C ILE A 79 8.33 8.65 5.06
N GLU A 80 7.97 9.92 4.92
CA GLU A 80 7.43 10.75 5.97
C GLU A 80 6.04 11.19 5.51
N LEU A 81 5.01 10.71 6.20
CA LEU A 81 3.62 10.96 5.84
C LEU A 81 2.83 11.29 7.09
N SER A 82 2.41 12.54 7.21
CA SER A 82 1.37 12.97 8.15
C SER A 82 0.09 13.24 7.38
N GLY A 83 -1.04 12.72 7.87
CA GLY A 83 -2.32 12.89 7.22
C GLY A 83 -3.52 12.46 8.05
N LYS A 84 -4.70 12.94 7.65
CA LYS A 84 -5.97 12.60 8.28
C LYS A 84 -6.52 11.28 7.74
N LEU A 85 -7.05 10.44 8.63
CA LEU A 85 -7.74 9.20 8.30
C LEU A 85 -9.05 9.51 7.55
N LEU A 86 -9.27 8.86 6.40
CA LEU A 86 -10.49 9.00 5.60
C LEU A 86 -11.39 7.78 5.77
N LYS A 87 -12.70 7.97 5.52
CA LYS A 87 -13.75 6.93 5.59
C LYS A 87 -13.49 5.69 4.71
N GLY A 88 -12.60 5.78 3.73
CA GLY A 88 -12.20 4.65 2.89
C GLY A 88 -11.22 3.66 3.55
N THR A 89 -10.76 3.96 4.77
CA THR A 89 -9.90 3.08 5.57
C THR A 89 -10.65 1.81 5.96
N LYS A 90 -10.01 0.66 5.86
CA LYS A 90 -10.62 -0.64 6.19
C LYS A 90 -9.62 -1.57 6.87
N VAL A 91 -10.12 -2.35 7.81
CA VAL A 91 -9.38 -3.45 8.44
C VAL A 91 -9.91 -4.76 7.90
N PHE A 92 -9.03 -5.57 7.33
CA PHE A 92 -9.31 -6.94 6.88
C PHE A 92 -8.56 -7.93 7.75
N ASN A 93 -8.94 -9.21 7.68
CA ASN A 93 -8.20 -10.27 8.35
C ASN A 93 -6.77 -10.36 7.77
N GLY A 94 -5.77 -10.00 8.56
CA GLY A 94 -4.36 -9.99 8.15
C GLY A 94 -3.87 -8.73 7.43
N LEU A 95 -4.71 -7.70 7.25
CA LEU A 95 -4.33 -6.49 6.52
C LEU A 95 -5.07 -5.24 7.01
N VAL A 96 -4.33 -4.16 7.30
CA VAL A 96 -4.89 -2.83 7.52
C VAL A 96 -4.67 -1.97 6.27
N TRP A 97 -5.75 -1.46 5.70
CA TRP A 97 -5.73 -0.51 4.59
C TRP A 97 -6.08 0.90 5.09
N LEU A 98 -5.08 1.77 5.12
CA LEU A 98 -5.20 3.17 5.49
C LEU A 98 -5.43 4.03 4.26
N HIS A 99 -6.54 4.76 4.23
CA HIS A 99 -6.79 5.82 3.27
C HIS A 99 -6.60 7.16 3.98
N LEU A 100 -5.55 7.88 3.58
CA LEU A 100 -5.09 9.09 4.27
C LEU A 100 -5.17 10.29 3.34
N GLN A 101 -5.50 11.46 3.86
CA GLN A 101 -5.28 12.74 3.19
C GLN A 101 -4.05 13.41 3.78
N SER A 102 -2.99 13.60 2.98
CA SER A 102 -1.75 14.20 3.45
C SER A 102 -1.97 15.64 3.90
N THR A 103 -1.50 15.98 5.10
CA THR A 103 -1.60 17.34 5.64
C THR A 103 -0.76 18.35 4.85
N TYR A 104 0.39 17.92 4.31
CA TYR A 104 1.31 18.80 3.58
C TYR A 104 0.90 19.06 2.14
N THR A 105 0.45 18.02 1.43
CA THR A 105 0.19 18.08 -0.02
C THR A 105 -1.30 18.09 -0.36
N GLY A 106 -2.19 17.85 0.63
CA GLY A 106 -3.62 17.64 0.40
C GLY A 106 -3.96 16.37 -0.39
N ALA A 107 -2.95 15.64 -0.89
CA ALA A 107 -3.11 14.48 -1.75
C ALA A 107 -3.61 13.26 -0.96
N LYS A 108 -4.50 12.50 -1.57
CA LYS A 108 -4.97 11.22 -1.03
C LYS A 108 -3.88 10.16 -1.21
N ARG A 109 -3.63 9.36 -0.18
CA ARG A 109 -2.66 8.28 -0.19
C ARG A 109 -3.26 7.01 0.38
N HIS A 110 -2.84 5.89 -0.19
CA HIS A 110 -3.16 4.56 0.30
C HIS A 110 -1.92 3.95 0.91
N VAL A 111 -2.04 3.44 2.13
CA VAL A 111 -0.99 2.72 2.84
C VAL A 111 -1.55 1.39 3.31
N PHE A 112 -0.80 0.31 3.11
CA PHE A 112 -1.18 -1.03 3.52
C PHE A 112 -0.17 -1.56 4.52
N ILE A 113 -0.66 -2.12 5.63
CA ILE A 113 0.15 -2.76 6.67
C ILE A 113 -0.36 -4.20 6.83
N ALA A 114 0.47 -5.19 6.48
CA ALA A 114 0.17 -6.59 6.68
C ALA A 114 0.39 -7.01 8.14
N ASP A 115 -0.34 -8.03 8.60
CA ASP A 115 -0.18 -8.64 9.93
C ASP A 115 1.24 -9.10 10.23
N LYS A 116 1.89 -9.75 9.26
CA LYS A 116 3.27 -10.22 9.36
C LYS A 116 4.29 -9.10 9.52
N ALA A 117 3.87 -7.84 9.34
CA ALA A 117 4.75 -6.70 9.49
C ALA A 117 4.97 -6.31 10.96
N MET A 118 4.14 -6.80 11.88
CA MET A 118 4.16 -6.41 13.30
C MET A 118 3.98 -7.65 14.19
N ALA A 119 4.23 -7.51 15.49
CA ALA A 119 3.81 -8.55 16.43
C ALA A 119 2.27 -8.69 16.41
N PRO A 120 1.70 -9.90 16.62
CA PRO A 120 0.25 -10.11 16.54
C PRO A 120 -0.56 -9.18 17.47
N GLU A 121 -0.03 -8.90 18.66
CA GLU A 121 -0.64 -7.97 19.62
C GLU A 121 -0.65 -6.54 19.10
N GLN A 122 0.48 -6.06 18.57
CA GLN A 122 0.59 -4.74 17.96
C GLN A 122 -0.33 -4.60 16.74
N PHE A 123 -0.45 -5.64 15.92
CA PHE A 123 -1.36 -5.61 14.78
C PHE A 123 -2.82 -5.52 15.24
N ARG A 124 -3.21 -6.27 16.28
CA ARG A 124 -4.54 -6.19 16.88
C ARG A 124 -4.83 -4.81 17.45
N ASP A 125 -3.85 -4.21 18.13
CA ASP A 125 -3.99 -2.87 18.71
C ASP A 125 -4.05 -1.78 17.64
N LEU A 126 -3.27 -1.93 16.55
CA LEU A 126 -3.39 -1.07 15.36
C LEU A 126 -4.78 -1.16 14.75
N ALA A 127 -5.27 -2.38 14.50
CA ALA A 127 -6.59 -2.61 13.93
C ALA A 127 -7.70 -2.00 14.80
N ARG A 128 -7.57 -2.13 16.12
CA ARG A 128 -8.47 -1.53 17.09
C ARG A 128 -8.46 0.00 17.02
N ALA A 129 -7.27 0.60 17.09
CA ALA A 129 -7.12 2.05 17.01
C ALA A 129 -7.69 2.62 15.70
N VAL A 130 -7.50 1.92 14.59
CA VAL A 130 -8.09 2.32 13.29
C VAL A 130 -9.62 2.29 13.35
N ASN A 131 -10.22 1.21 13.88
CA ASN A 131 -11.67 1.07 13.97
C ASN A 131 -12.31 2.09 14.95
N GLU A 132 -11.65 2.38 16.07
CA GLU A 132 -12.13 3.37 17.04
C GLU A 132 -12.18 4.77 16.40
N ASN A 133 -11.13 5.16 15.68
CA ASN A 133 -11.05 6.48 15.04
C ASN A 133 -11.89 6.62 13.76
N LEU A 134 -12.31 5.50 13.15
CA LEU A 134 -13.25 5.46 12.03
C LEU A 134 -14.69 5.71 12.46
N ASN A 135 -15.07 5.24 13.65
CA ASN A 135 -16.44 5.29 14.15
C ASN A 135 -16.74 6.54 14.99
N ASP A 136 -15.78 7.43 15.15
CA ASP A 136 -15.93 8.65 15.95
C ASP A 136 -16.85 9.68 15.22
N PRO A 137 -17.99 10.08 15.83
CA PRO A 137 -19.04 10.89 15.18
C PRO A 137 -18.61 12.32 14.81
N VAL A 138 -17.43 12.78 15.20
CA VAL A 138 -16.87 14.11 14.83
C VAL A 138 -16.51 14.20 13.33
N SER A 139 -16.73 13.14 12.54
CA SER A 139 -16.42 13.05 11.10
C SER A 139 -17.62 13.18 10.14
N GLN A 140 -18.75 13.74 10.59
CA GLN A 140 -19.94 13.90 9.74
C GLN A 140 -19.95 15.15 8.84
N ASP A 141 -18.98 16.05 8.98
CA ASP A 141 -18.85 17.25 8.13
C ASP A 141 -17.80 17.10 7.01
#